data_AF-A0A804MJB4-F1
#
_entry.id   AF-A0A804MJB4-F1
#
_cell.length_a   1.000
_cell.length_b   1.000
_cell.length_c   1.000
_cell.angle_alpha   90.00
_cell.angle_beta   90.00
_cell.angle_gamma   90.00
#
_symmetry.space_group_name_H-M   'P 1'
#
loop_
_entity.id
_entity.type
_entity.pdbx_description
1 polymer ?
#
loop_
_entity_poly.entity_id
_entity_poly.type
_entity_poly.pdbx_seq_one_letter_code
_entity_poly.pdbx_strand_id
1 'polypeptide(L)'
;MYCAPWAFCSSPMGCLYFESSFPPIEDISNLFVVKISFGPFPFVIHKNRDMALAFYFLYLQEEFDATRWLDRSLIRLCSRFGDYRKDDPSSFSLHSNFSLFPQFMFNLRRSQFVQVFNNSPDETAYFRMLLNRESITNSVAMIQPSLISFSFDSPPSPVFLDVASLAADRILLLDAYFSVVIFHGMTIAQWRNMGYQNQPEHEQFAQLLQAPHEDAQMIIKGRFPVPRLVVCDQHGSQARFLLAKLNPSATYNSAHDVAPGSDIIFTDDVSFLVFCEHLQRLAVQS
;
A
#
# COMPACT_ATOMS: atom_id res chain seq x y z
N MET A 1 -39.70 14.08 37.66
CA MET A 1 -40.50 13.52 38.76
C MET A 1 -40.73 12.05 38.44
N TYR A 2 -40.39 11.18 39.39
CA TYR A 2 -40.33 9.72 39.30
C TYR A 2 -41.66 9.05 38.94
N CYS A 3 -41.63 7.91 38.23
CA CYS A 3 -41.93 6.57 38.78
C CYS A 3 -42.20 5.51 37.68
N ALA A 4 -41.40 4.44 37.68
CA ALA A 4 -41.81 3.05 37.36
C ALA A 4 -42.66 2.49 38.55
N PRO A 5 -43.23 1.24 38.62
CA PRO A 5 -42.73 -0.10 38.21
C PRO A 5 -43.83 -0.97 37.53
N TRP A 6 -43.73 -2.26 37.16
CA TRP A 6 -43.52 -3.57 37.84
C TRP A 6 -43.02 -4.59 36.77
N ALA A 7 -41.92 -5.36 36.91
CA ALA A 7 -41.52 -6.47 37.79
C ALA A 7 -41.98 -7.89 37.34
N PHE A 8 -41.00 -8.65 36.80
CA PHE A 8 -40.67 -10.09 36.87
C PHE A 8 -41.71 -11.23 36.67
N CYS A 9 -41.38 -12.17 35.75
CA CYS A 9 -41.55 -13.61 35.96
C CYS A 9 -40.45 -14.43 35.22
N SER A 10 -40.21 -15.63 35.73
CA SER A 10 -39.02 -16.50 35.74
C SER A 10 -38.62 -17.28 34.46
N SER A 11 -37.30 -17.49 34.33
CA SER A 11 -36.47 -18.37 33.45
C SER A 11 -36.95 -19.84 33.30
N PRO A 12 -36.39 -20.75 32.42
CA PRO A 12 -35.26 -20.63 31.46
C PRO A 12 -35.51 -21.20 30.04
N MET A 13 -34.81 -20.64 29.04
CA MET A 13 -34.25 -21.27 27.82
C MET A 13 -34.44 -20.42 26.55
N GLY A 14 -33.30 -19.99 25.99
CA GLY A 14 -33.11 -19.88 24.54
C GLY A 14 -33.74 -18.69 23.82
N CYS A 15 -33.09 -17.52 23.86
CA CYS A 15 -32.89 -16.63 22.70
C CYS A 15 -31.93 -15.50 23.08
N LEU A 16 -30.71 -15.52 22.54
CA LEU A 16 -29.77 -14.39 22.59
C LEU A 16 -30.20 -13.37 21.53
N TYR A 17 -30.94 -12.34 21.94
CA TYR A 17 -31.05 -11.10 21.17
C TYR A 17 -29.83 -10.24 21.53
N PHE A 18 -28.93 -10.03 20.57
CA PHE A 18 -27.86 -9.03 20.68
C PHE A 18 -28.48 -7.65 20.41
N GLU A 19 -29.00 -7.02 21.46
CA GLU A 19 -29.41 -5.62 21.42
C GLU A 19 -28.12 -4.76 21.53
N SER A 20 -27.62 -4.28 20.40
CA SER A 20 -26.42 -3.46 20.32
C SER A 20 -26.69 -2.04 20.84
N SER A 21 -26.71 -1.89 22.16
CA SER A 21 -26.63 -0.58 22.82
C SER A 21 -25.15 -0.14 22.81
N PHE A 22 -24.77 0.63 21.79
CA PHE A 22 -23.53 1.39 21.81
C PHE A 22 -23.61 2.42 22.95
N PRO A 23 -22.64 2.47 23.89
CA PRO A 23 -22.62 3.51 24.91
C PRO A 23 -22.27 4.88 24.27
N PRO A 24 -22.74 5.99 24.85
CA PRO A 24 -22.46 7.33 24.34
C PRO A 24 -20.95 7.61 24.39
N ILE A 25 -20.43 8.14 23.29
CA ILE A 25 -19.02 8.46 23.09
C ILE A 25 -18.65 9.66 23.96
N GLU A 26 -18.20 9.44 25.19
CA GLU A 26 -17.54 10.49 25.98
C GLU A 26 -16.20 10.09 26.61
N ASP A 27 -15.75 8.83 26.53
CA ASP A 27 -14.44 8.46 27.10
C ASP A 27 -13.70 7.41 26.28
N ILE A 28 -12.94 7.85 25.28
CA ILE A 28 -11.83 7.07 24.71
C ILE A 28 -10.63 8.01 24.56
N SER A 29 -10.01 8.32 25.70
CA SER A 29 -8.80 9.15 25.85
C SER A 29 -7.50 8.47 25.38
N ASN A 30 -7.56 7.35 24.66
CA ASN A 30 -6.41 6.70 24.02
C ASN A 30 -6.56 6.62 22.49
N LEU A 31 -6.89 7.78 21.92
CA LEU A 31 -7.05 8.04 20.50
C LEU A 31 -5.65 8.14 19.86
N PHE A 32 -5.16 7.09 19.20
CA PHE A 32 -3.89 7.17 18.45
C PHE A 32 -4.05 8.11 17.26
N VAL A 33 -3.45 9.29 17.40
CA VAL A 33 -3.48 10.41 16.47
C VAL A 33 -2.31 10.28 15.49
N VAL A 34 -2.55 10.20 14.17
CA VAL A 34 -1.56 10.70 13.20
C VAL A 34 -1.66 12.22 13.28
N LYS A 35 -0.86 12.82 14.17
CA LYS A 35 -0.91 14.25 14.44
C LYS A 35 0.00 14.96 13.44
N ILE A 36 -0.55 15.31 12.27
CA ILE A 36 0.07 16.36 11.45
C ILE A 36 -0.40 17.70 12.04
N SER A 37 0.32 18.20 13.04
CA SER A 37 0.02 19.48 13.67
C SER A 37 0.49 20.64 12.79
N PHE A 38 -0.44 21.41 12.23
CA PHE A 38 -0.21 22.77 11.76
C PHE A 38 -1.33 23.70 12.24
N GLY A 39 -1.00 24.61 13.16
CA GLY A 39 -1.87 25.74 13.49
C GLY A 39 -3.24 25.39 14.10
N PRO A 40 -4.14 26.37 14.28
CA PRO A 40 -5.25 26.28 15.24
C PRO A 40 -6.40 25.37 14.80
N PHE A 41 -6.30 24.69 13.64
CA PHE A 41 -7.28 23.73 13.16
C PHE A 41 -6.61 22.39 12.87
N PRO A 42 -6.73 21.40 13.77
CA PRO A 42 -6.13 20.09 13.54
C PRO A 42 -6.98 19.31 12.52
N PHE A 43 -6.41 19.04 11.34
CA PHE A 43 -6.92 17.99 10.45
C PHE A 43 -6.41 16.66 11.02
N VAL A 44 -7.25 15.99 11.80
CA VAL A 44 -6.91 14.70 12.40
C VAL A 44 -7.54 13.59 11.58
N ILE A 45 -6.72 12.78 10.92
CA ILE A 45 -7.18 11.52 10.34
C ILE A 45 -7.13 10.49 11.47
N HIS A 46 -8.28 10.21 12.07
CA HIS A 46 -8.41 9.15 13.04
C HIS A 46 -8.48 7.82 12.31
N LYS A 47 -7.39 7.04 12.34
CA LYS A 47 -7.32 5.71 11.73
C LYS A 47 -8.55 4.84 12.05
N ASN A 48 -9.07 4.90 13.28
CA ASN A 48 -10.24 4.12 13.69
C ASN A 48 -11.61 4.75 13.41
N ARG A 49 -11.70 6.04 13.08
CA ARG A 49 -12.99 6.71 12.87
C ARG A 49 -13.22 7.09 11.41
N ASP A 50 -12.24 7.71 10.77
CA ASP A 50 -12.39 8.20 9.40
C ASP A 50 -12.14 7.09 8.38
N MET A 51 -11.18 6.20 8.65
CA MET A 51 -10.96 5.01 7.82
C MET A 51 -12.09 4.00 8.02
N ALA A 52 -12.54 3.80 9.27
CA ALA A 52 -13.71 2.99 9.56
C ALA A 52 -14.98 3.57 8.93
N LEU A 53 -15.20 4.89 8.95
CA LEU A 53 -16.31 5.54 8.25
C LEU A 53 -16.19 5.40 6.74
N ALA A 54 -15.00 5.63 6.16
CA ALA A 54 -14.79 5.46 4.73
C ALA A 54 -15.02 4.01 4.29
N PHE A 55 -14.54 3.02 5.05
CA PHE A 55 -14.80 1.60 4.78
C PHE A 55 -16.24 1.18 5.10
N TYR A 56 -16.88 1.79 6.11
CA TYR A 56 -18.29 1.58 6.44
C TYR A 56 -19.18 2.13 5.32
N PHE A 57 -18.92 3.33 4.81
CA PHE A 57 -19.57 3.86 3.63
C PHE A 57 -19.32 2.99 2.41
N LEU A 58 -18.08 2.51 2.22
CA LEU A 58 -17.75 1.61 1.13
C LEU A 58 -18.33 0.19 1.27
N TYR A 59 -18.71 -0.21 2.48
CA TYR A 59 -19.36 -1.49 2.77
C TYR A 59 -20.90 -1.40 2.72
N LEU A 60 -21.48 -0.23 3.01
CA LEU A 60 -22.94 -0.03 3.11
C LEU A 60 -23.57 0.76 1.98
N GLN A 61 -22.82 1.56 1.24
CA GLN A 61 -23.33 2.32 0.11
C GLN A 61 -22.85 1.65 -1.19
N GLU A 62 -23.74 0.91 -1.86
CA GLU A 62 -23.48 0.30 -3.17
C GLU A 62 -23.03 1.31 -4.24
N GLU A 63 -23.29 2.61 -4.05
CA GLU A 63 -22.96 3.69 -4.99
C GLU A 63 -21.74 4.54 -4.59
N PHE A 64 -21.02 4.21 -3.51
CA PHE A 64 -19.89 5.04 -3.06
C PHE A 64 -18.61 4.77 -3.87
N ASP A 65 -18.30 5.68 -4.79
CA ASP A 65 -17.03 5.69 -5.50
C ASP A 65 -15.90 6.26 -4.62
N ALA A 66 -15.24 5.38 -3.87
CA ALA A 66 -14.09 5.76 -3.04
C ALA A 66 -12.94 6.36 -3.83
N THR A 67 -12.69 5.89 -5.06
CA THR A 67 -11.59 6.39 -5.88
C THR A 67 -11.80 7.87 -6.17
N ARG A 68 -13.01 8.22 -6.62
CA ARG A 68 -13.38 9.62 -6.87
C ARG A 68 -13.38 10.46 -5.60
N TRP A 69 -13.78 9.89 -4.47
CA TRP A 69 -13.73 10.59 -3.18
C TRP A 69 -12.30 10.87 -2.73
N LEU A 70 -11.39 9.90 -2.86
CA LEU A 70 -9.96 10.06 -2.58
C LEU A 70 -9.34 11.13 -3.48
N ASP A 71 -9.56 11.04 -4.79
CA ASP A 71 -9.01 11.97 -5.77
C ASP A 71 -9.50 13.42 -5.49
N ARG A 72 -10.81 13.61 -5.21
CA ARG A 72 -11.36 14.92 -4.84
C ARG A 72 -10.80 15.47 -3.53
N SER A 73 -10.58 14.61 -2.54
CA SER A 73 -10.02 15.00 -1.24
C SER A 73 -8.57 15.43 -1.38
N LEU A 74 -7.79 14.69 -2.20
CA LEU A 74 -6.42 15.04 -2.52
C LEU A 74 -6.31 16.36 -3.29
N ILE A 75 -7.17 16.58 -4.30
CA ILE A 75 -7.21 17.86 -5.03
C ILE A 75 -7.45 19.01 -4.06
N ARG A 76 -8.49 18.94 -3.21
CA ARG A 76 -8.79 20.00 -2.23
C ARG A 76 -7.61 20.28 -1.28
N LEU A 77 -6.88 19.25 -0.87
CA LEU A 77 -5.69 19.41 -0.04
C LEU A 77 -4.59 20.13 -0.81
N CYS A 78 -4.30 19.70 -2.04
CA CYS A 78 -3.28 20.30 -2.89
C CYS A 78 -3.60 21.76 -3.24
N SER A 79 -4.85 22.08 -3.56
CA SER A 79 -5.28 23.45 -3.85
C SER A 79 -5.20 24.36 -2.61
N ARG A 80 -5.39 23.79 -1.42
CA ARG A 80 -5.40 24.57 -0.16
C ARG A 80 -4.01 24.81 0.41
N PHE A 81 -3.11 23.85 0.28
CA PHE A 81 -1.79 23.86 0.92
C PHE A 81 -0.61 23.87 -0.06
N GLY A 82 -0.88 23.81 -1.36
CA GLY A 82 0.14 23.94 -2.40
C GLY A 82 0.43 25.40 -2.72
N ASP A 83 1.69 25.68 -3.03
CA ASP A 83 2.12 26.96 -3.57
C ASP A 83 2.11 26.87 -5.09
N TYR A 84 1.31 27.71 -5.74
CA TYR A 84 1.19 27.75 -7.19
C TYR A 84 0.73 29.12 -7.69
N ARG A 85 0.99 29.38 -8.96
CA ARG A 85 0.36 30.46 -9.73
C ARG A 85 -0.89 29.89 -10.40
N LYS A 86 -1.97 30.66 -10.35
CA LYS A 86 -3.25 30.26 -10.96
C LYS A 86 -3.05 29.96 -12.44
N ASP A 87 -3.65 28.86 -12.91
CA ASP A 87 -3.60 28.39 -14.30
C ASP A 87 -2.20 28.03 -14.83
N ASP A 88 -1.17 27.95 -13.97
CA ASP A 88 0.20 27.52 -14.33
C ASP A 88 0.60 26.25 -13.56
N PRO A 89 0.39 25.05 -14.15
CA PRO A 89 0.70 23.77 -13.50
C PRO A 89 2.18 23.59 -13.16
N SER A 90 3.08 24.20 -13.93
CA SER A 90 4.54 24.05 -13.76
C SER A 90 5.06 24.70 -12.47
N SER A 91 4.30 25.66 -11.95
CA SER A 91 4.62 26.39 -10.72
C SER A 91 4.23 25.63 -9.44
N PHE A 92 3.48 24.54 -9.56
CA PHE A 92 2.93 23.84 -8.41
C PHE A 92 4.03 23.17 -7.58
N SER A 93 4.03 23.48 -6.28
CA SER A 93 4.91 22.85 -5.30
C SER A 93 4.19 22.58 -3.99
N LEU A 94 4.62 21.52 -3.30
CA LEU A 94 4.13 21.16 -1.97
C LEU A 94 5.26 21.25 -0.96
N HIS A 95 4.93 21.67 0.25
CA HIS A 95 5.86 21.64 1.37
C HIS A 95 6.36 20.20 1.63
N SER A 96 7.62 20.05 2.07
CA SER A 96 8.28 18.76 2.29
C SER A 96 7.48 17.80 3.17
N ASN A 97 6.80 18.31 4.19
CA ASN A 97 5.93 17.51 5.07
C ASN A 97 4.71 16.90 4.37
N PHE A 98 4.30 17.42 3.21
CA PHE A 98 3.15 16.94 2.42
C PHE A 98 3.56 16.26 1.11
N SER A 99 4.85 16.26 0.73
CA SER A 99 5.31 15.76 -0.57
C SER A 99 5.04 14.27 -0.80
N LEU A 100 5.04 13.47 0.27
CA LEU A 100 4.74 12.03 0.21
C LEU A 100 3.24 11.72 0.14
N PHE A 101 2.38 12.68 0.46
CA PHE A 101 0.94 12.45 0.56
C PHE A 101 0.30 12.08 -0.79
N PRO A 102 0.59 12.77 -1.92
CA PRO A 102 0.11 12.34 -3.23
C PRO A 102 0.54 10.92 -3.61
N GLN A 103 1.79 10.55 -3.31
CA GLN A 103 2.31 9.20 -3.57
C GLN A 103 1.56 8.14 -2.76
N PHE A 104 1.32 8.43 -1.48
CA PHE A 104 0.57 7.53 -0.62
C PHE A 104 -0.88 7.35 -1.08
N MET A 105 -1.55 8.44 -1.50
CA MET A 105 -2.91 8.38 -2.06
C MET A 105 -2.96 7.62 -3.39
N PHE A 106 -1.95 7.77 -4.25
CA PHE A 106 -1.82 7.02 -5.49
C PHE A 106 -1.71 5.51 -5.26
N ASN A 107 -0.94 5.09 -4.25
CA ASN A 107 -0.85 3.68 -3.90
C ASN A 107 -2.14 3.17 -3.24
N LEU A 108 -2.76 3.99 -2.39
CA LEU A 108 -4.03 3.65 -1.72
C LEU A 108 -5.17 3.42 -2.72
N ARG A 109 -5.36 4.31 -3.70
CA ARG A 109 -6.44 4.18 -4.69
C ARG A 109 -6.31 2.93 -5.56
N ARG A 110 -5.07 2.45 -5.81
CA ARG A 110 -4.76 1.23 -6.58
C ARG A 110 -4.66 -0.03 -5.70
N SER A 111 -4.74 0.14 -4.39
CA SER A 111 -4.63 -0.98 -3.45
C SER A 111 -5.88 -1.88 -3.50
N GLN A 112 -5.69 -3.13 -3.09
CA GLN A 112 -6.77 -4.12 -2.91
C GLN A 112 -7.82 -3.72 -1.87
N PHE A 113 -7.59 -2.64 -1.12
CA PHE A 113 -8.57 -2.11 -0.18
C PHE A 113 -9.70 -1.35 -0.90
N VAL A 114 -9.36 -0.66 -1.99
CA VAL A 114 -10.27 0.17 -2.80
C VAL A 114 -10.68 -0.59 -4.06
N GLN A 115 -9.71 -1.10 -4.83
CA GLN A 115 -9.96 -1.87 -6.04
C GLN A 115 -10.10 -3.35 -5.69
N VAL A 116 -11.35 -3.81 -5.57
CA VAL A 116 -11.69 -5.18 -5.15
C VAL A 116 -11.69 -6.18 -6.32
N PHE A 117 -11.45 -5.74 -7.54
CA PHE A 117 -11.34 -6.63 -8.70
C PHE A 117 -10.20 -7.64 -8.49
N ASN A 118 -10.40 -8.89 -8.94
CA ASN A 118 -9.51 -10.03 -8.69
C ASN A 118 -9.36 -10.49 -7.23
N ASN A 119 -10.17 -9.99 -6.30
CA ASN A 119 -10.24 -10.51 -4.93
C ASN A 119 -11.63 -11.07 -4.65
N SER A 120 -11.69 -12.13 -3.85
CA SER A 120 -12.97 -12.59 -3.30
C SER A 120 -13.52 -11.60 -2.26
N PRO A 121 -14.84 -11.59 -2.01
CA PRO A 121 -15.44 -10.78 -0.95
C PRO A 121 -14.80 -11.04 0.43
N ASP A 122 -14.48 -12.31 0.72
CA ASP A 122 -13.87 -12.71 1.99
C ASP A 122 -12.42 -12.21 2.12
N GLU A 123 -11.61 -12.30 1.05
CA GLU A 123 -10.26 -11.72 1.04
C GLU A 123 -10.29 -10.21 1.26
N THR A 124 -11.23 -9.53 0.60
CA THR A 124 -11.42 -8.09 0.75
C THR A 124 -11.77 -7.72 2.20
N ALA A 125 -12.71 -8.44 2.80
CA ALA A 125 -13.11 -8.24 4.20
C ALA A 125 -11.92 -8.48 5.15
N TYR A 126 -11.15 -9.54 4.90
CA TYR A 126 -9.93 -9.86 5.64
C TYR A 126 -8.90 -8.72 5.56
N PHE A 127 -8.57 -8.24 4.36
CA PHE A 127 -7.61 -7.15 4.19
C PHE A 127 -8.05 -5.88 4.92
N ARG A 128 -9.31 -5.48 4.80
CA ARG A 128 -9.86 -4.28 5.47
C ARG A 128 -9.86 -4.42 6.99
N MET A 129 -10.23 -5.60 7.50
CA MET A 129 -10.19 -5.88 8.93
C MET A 129 -8.77 -5.68 9.49
N LEU A 130 -7.77 -6.23 8.82
CA LEU A 130 -6.38 -6.08 9.26
C LEU A 130 -5.89 -4.64 9.20
N LEU A 131 -6.22 -3.91 8.12
CA LEU A 131 -5.81 -2.52 7.97
C LEU A 131 -6.30 -1.65 9.15
N ASN A 132 -7.54 -1.88 9.60
CA ASN A 132 -8.12 -1.20 10.75
C ASN A 132 -7.50 -1.62 12.09
N ARG A 133 -7.10 -2.89 12.23
CA ARG A 133 -6.54 -3.43 13.47
C ARG A 133 -5.07 -3.07 13.70
N GLU A 134 -4.29 -2.95 12.64
CA GLU A 134 -2.82 -2.91 12.73
C GLU A 134 -2.24 -1.58 13.26
N SER A 135 -0.92 -1.51 13.41
CA SER A 135 -0.22 -0.24 13.71
C SER A 135 -0.17 0.71 12.50
N ILE A 136 0.23 1.98 12.71
CA ILE A 136 0.43 2.92 11.59
C ILE A 136 1.56 2.43 10.68
N THR A 137 2.68 2.00 11.26
CA THR A 137 3.83 1.47 10.51
C THR A 137 3.45 0.32 9.59
N ASN A 138 2.69 -0.65 10.11
CA ASN A 138 2.22 -1.79 9.34
C ASN A 138 1.20 -1.39 8.26
N SER A 139 0.31 -0.46 8.55
CA SER A 139 -0.63 0.05 7.53
C SER A 139 0.06 0.83 6.42
N VAL A 140 1.16 1.53 6.70
CA VAL A 140 1.95 2.17 5.64
C VAL A 140 2.54 1.09 4.73
N ALA A 141 3.12 0.02 5.28
CA ALA A 141 3.65 -1.10 4.49
C ALA A 141 2.57 -1.85 3.68
N MET A 142 1.33 -1.90 4.20
CA MET A 142 0.18 -2.47 3.47
C MET A 142 -0.22 -1.63 2.26
N ILE A 143 -0.17 -0.30 2.38
CA ILE A 143 -0.65 0.65 1.36
C ILE A 143 0.46 0.93 0.34
N GLN A 144 1.66 1.22 0.83
CA GLN A 144 2.85 1.50 0.04
C GLN A 144 3.93 0.47 0.41
N PRO A 145 3.97 -0.67 -0.31
CA PRO A 145 5.00 -1.68 -0.14
C PRO A 145 6.41 -1.11 -0.30
N SER A 146 7.36 -1.65 0.45
CA SER A 146 8.77 -1.31 0.29
C SER A 146 9.48 -2.32 -0.59
N LEU A 147 10.44 -1.85 -1.39
CA LEU A 147 11.24 -2.66 -2.28
C LEU A 147 12.73 -2.44 -1.94
N ILE A 148 13.46 -3.53 -1.68
CA ILE A 148 14.90 -3.50 -1.39
C ILE A 148 15.62 -4.23 -2.52
N SER A 149 16.69 -3.63 -3.04
CA SER A 149 17.52 -4.23 -4.08
C SER A 149 18.82 -4.76 -3.51
N PHE A 150 19.19 -5.96 -3.96
CA PHE A 150 20.44 -6.64 -3.66
C PHE A 150 21.20 -6.83 -4.98
N SER A 151 22.45 -6.39 -5.01
CA SER A 151 23.34 -6.50 -6.16
C SER A 151 24.77 -6.80 -5.68
N PHE A 152 25.68 -7.08 -6.61
CA PHE A 152 27.10 -7.24 -6.29
C PHE A 152 27.80 -5.89 -6.05
N ASP A 153 27.36 -4.85 -6.75
CA ASP A 153 28.06 -3.56 -6.78
C ASP A 153 27.74 -2.69 -5.56
N SER A 154 26.60 -2.92 -4.91
CA SER A 154 26.11 -2.06 -3.82
C SER A 154 25.48 -2.87 -2.69
N PRO A 155 25.61 -2.40 -1.44
CA PRO A 155 24.90 -3.01 -0.32
C PRO A 155 23.37 -2.90 -0.50
N PRO A 156 22.59 -3.72 0.23
CA PRO A 156 21.13 -3.69 0.15
C PRO A 156 20.59 -2.29 0.38
N SER A 157 19.87 -1.76 -0.60
CA SER A 157 19.35 -0.39 -0.56
C SER A 157 17.87 -0.31 -0.98
N PRO A 158 17.09 0.59 -0.38
CA PRO A 158 15.71 0.82 -0.80
C PRO A 158 15.66 1.38 -2.21
N VAL A 159 14.77 0.83 -3.04
CA VAL A 159 14.52 1.28 -4.41
C VAL A 159 13.06 1.69 -4.58
N PHE A 160 12.79 2.50 -5.60
CA PHE A 160 11.43 2.91 -5.90
C PHE A 160 10.58 1.71 -6.32
N LEU A 161 9.30 1.73 -5.93
CA LEU A 161 8.30 0.74 -6.30
C LEU A 161 7.85 0.96 -7.76
N ASP A 162 8.79 0.80 -8.69
CA ASP A 162 8.66 1.12 -10.10
C ASP A 162 9.22 -0.01 -10.97
N VAL A 163 8.67 -0.16 -12.17
CA VAL A 163 9.17 -1.06 -13.22
C VAL A 163 10.61 -0.77 -13.57
N ALA A 164 11.02 0.50 -13.54
CA ALA A 164 12.41 0.90 -13.80
C ALA A 164 13.41 0.29 -12.80
N SER A 165 12.95 -0.19 -11.64
CA SER A 165 13.78 -0.88 -10.65
C SER A 165 14.05 -2.35 -10.99
N LEU A 166 13.35 -2.92 -11.98
CA LEU A 166 13.57 -4.28 -12.45
C LEU A 166 14.85 -4.34 -13.28
N ALA A 167 15.76 -5.23 -12.91
CA ALA A 167 17.01 -5.46 -13.63
C ALA A 167 17.38 -6.95 -13.59
N ALA A 168 18.07 -7.42 -14.63
CA ALA A 168 18.42 -8.84 -14.78
C ALA A 168 19.52 -9.30 -13.80
N ASP A 169 20.35 -8.37 -13.34
CA ASP A 169 21.55 -8.56 -12.52
C ASP A 169 21.30 -8.38 -11.00
N ARG A 170 20.04 -8.20 -10.58
CA ARG A 170 19.70 -7.86 -9.19
C ARG A 170 18.65 -8.80 -8.62
N ILE A 171 18.62 -8.90 -7.29
CA ILE A 171 17.54 -9.54 -6.54
C ILE A 171 16.73 -8.44 -5.86
N LEU A 172 15.40 -8.58 -5.85
CA LEU A 172 14.50 -7.64 -5.20
C LEU A 172 13.72 -8.34 -4.09
N LEU A 173 13.65 -7.69 -2.93
CA LEU A 173 12.78 -8.10 -1.82
C LEU A 173 11.64 -7.09 -1.71
N LEU A 174 10.44 -7.53 -2.06
CA LEU A 174 9.22 -6.76 -1.87
C LEU A 174 8.59 -7.15 -0.53
N ASP A 175 8.27 -6.14 0.24
CA ASP A 175 7.49 -6.26 1.45
C ASP A 175 6.16 -5.51 1.30
N ALA A 176 5.06 -6.26 1.12
CA ALA A 176 3.70 -5.75 0.93
C ALA A 176 2.77 -6.09 2.11
N TYR A 177 3.32 -6.24 3.32
CA TYR A 177 2.63 -6.70 4.53
C TYR A 177 2.08 -8.13 4.47
N PHE A 178 1.11 -8.41 3.59
CA PHE A 178 0.44 -9.71 3.44
C PHE A 178 1.27 -10.75 2.68
N SER A 179 2.19 -10.26 1.85
CA SER A 179 3.10 -11.09 1.06
C SER A 179 4.50 -10.50 1.08
N VAL A 180 5.49 -11.38 1.18
CA VAL A 180 6.90 -11.07 1.00
C VAL A 180 7.35 -11.76 -0.29
N VAL A 181 7.88 -11.01 -1.24
CA VAL A 181 8.29 -11.55 -2.55
C VAL A 181 9.80 -11.40 -2.72
N ILE A 182 10.48 -12.51 -2.96
CA ILE A 182 11.87 -12.54 -3.39
C ILE A 182 11.88 -12.76 -4.90
N PHE A 183 12.34 -11.77 -5.64
CA PHE A 183 12.39 -11.77 -7.10
C PHE A 183 13.84 -11.81 -7.59
N HIS A 184 14.17 -12.81 -8.40
CA HIS A 184 15.49 -12.93 -9.01
C HIS A 184 15.44 -12.42 -10.45
N GLY A 185 16.33 -11.48 -10.80
CA GLY A 185 16.56 -11.08 -12.18
C GLY A 185 17.02 -12.25 -13.06
N MET A 186 16.82 -12.14 -14.37
CA MET A 186 17.10 -13.21 -15.33
C MET A 186 18.52 -13.75 -15.22
N THR A 187 19.54 -12.89 -15.13
CA THR A 187 20.96 -13.29 -15.05
C THR A 187 21.24 -14.02 -13.74
N ILE A 188 20.72 -13.51 -12.63
CA ILE A 188 20.84 -14.16 -11.31
C ILE A 188 20.18 -15.54 -11.31
N ALA A 189 18.97 -15.65 -11.87
CA ALA A 189 18.26 -16.92 -11.97
C ALA A 189 19.03 -17.94 -12.84
N GLN A 190 19.61 -17.49 -13.96
CA GLN A 190 20.47 -18.33 -14.81
C GLN A 190 21.69 -18.84 -14.05
N TRP A 191 22.41 -17.96 -13.33
CA TRP A 191 23.56 -18.34 -12.52
C TRP A 191 23.22 -19.33 -11.41
N ARG A 192 22.07 -19.11 -10.74
CA ARG A 192 21.55 -20.03 -9.72
C ARG A 192 21.24 -21.41 -10.29
N ASN A 193 20.66 -21.47 -11.49
CA ASN A 193 20.30 -22.72 -12.16
C ASN A 193 21.54 -23.48 -12.69
N MET A 194 22.61 -22.77 -13.04
CA MET A 194 23.91 -23.36 -13.39
C MET A 194 24.69 -23.86 -12.17
N GLY A 195 24.24 -23.54 -10.95
CA GLY A 195 24.84 -24.05 -9.72
C GLY A 195 26.14 -23.35 -9.32
N TYR A 196 26.38 -22.12 -9.79
CA TYR A 196 27.58 -21.37 -9.43
C TYR A 196 27.72 -21.18 -7.91
N GLN A 197 26.62 -21.08 -7.18
CA GLN A 197 26.60 -20.95 -5.71
C GLN A 197 27.24 -22.13 -4.97
N ASN A 198 27.40 -23.30 -5.62
CA ASN A 198 28.02 -24.47 -5.01
C ASN A 198 29.55 -24.49 -5.20
N GLN A 199 30.09 -23.60 -6.03
CA GLN A 199 31.51 -23.54 -6.32
C GLN A 199 32.22 -22.68 -5.27
N PRO A 200 33.37 -23.11 -4.72
CA PRO A 200 34.09 -22.37 -3.69
C PRO A 200 34.57 -20.99 -4.18
N GLU A 201 34.73 -20.83 -5.50
CA GLU A 201 35.12 -19.57 -6.15
C GLU A 201 34.01 -18.51 -6.14
N HIS A 202 32.75 -18.91 -5.92
CA HIS A 202 31.57 -18.05 -5.99
C HIS A 202 30.80 -17.97 -4.66
N GLU A 203 31.52 -18.01 -3.53
CA GLU A 203 30.93 -17.87 -2.19
C GLU A 203 30.12 -16.57 -2.05
N GLN A 204 30.58 -15.47 -2.65
CA GLN A 204 29.87 -14.18 -2.68
C GLN A 204 28.48 -14.29 -3.33
N PHE A 205 28.33 -15.14 -4.36
CA PHE A 205 27.04 -15.36 -4.99
C PHE A 205 26.10 -16.17 -4.10
N ALA A 206 26.62 -17.15 -3.37
CA ALA A 206 25.84 -17.88 -2.36
C ALA A 206 25.34 -16.94 -1.25
N GLN A 207 26.19 -16.02 -0.79
CA GLN A 207 25.81 -14.99 0.19
C GLN A 207 24.74 -14.03 -0.37
N LEU A 208 24.88 -13.58 -1.62
CA LEU A 208 23.90 -12.73 -2.29
C LEU A 208 22.52 -13.39 -2.39
N LEU A 209 22.47 -14.68 -2.70
CA LEU A 209 21.22 -15.45 -2.75
C LEU A 209 20.60 -15.63 -1.35
N GLN A 210 21.44 -15.75 -0.31
CA GLN A 210 20.97 -16.02 1.05
C GLN A 210 20.46 -14.76 1.78
N ALA A 211 21.10 -13.60 1.58
CA ALA A 211 20.74 -12.33 2.21
C ALA A 211 19.24 -11.97 2.15
N PRO A 212 18.56 -11.97 0.98
CA PRO A 212 17.13 -11.64 0.90
C PRO A 212 16.24 -12.68 1.62
N HIS A 213 16.69 -13.93 1.73
CA HIS A 213 15.98 -14.96 2.49
C HIS A 213 16.05 -14.72 4.00
N GLU A 214 17.20 -14.27 4.50
CA GLU A 214 17.36 -13.90 5.92
C GLU A 214 16.48 -12.72 6.28
N ASP A 215 16.50 -11.66 5.46
CA ASP A 215 15.65 -10.47 5.64
C ASP A 215 14.16 -10.84 5.56
N ALA A 216 13.76 -11.66 4.59
CA ALA A 216 12.39 -12.14 4.49
C ALA A 216 11.96 -12.93 5.74
N GLN A 217 12.83 -13.79 6.28
CA GLN A 217 12.54 -14.54 7.50
C GLN A 217 12.39 -13.63 8.72
N MET A 218 13.20 -12.57 8.84
CA MET A 218 13.04 -11.58 9.91
C MET A 218 11.68 -10.90 9.84
N ILE A 219 11.26 -10.48 8.64
CA ILE A 219 9.94 -9.87 8.41
C ILE A 219 8.81 -10.86 8.76
N ILE A 220 8.92 -12.11 8.32
CA ILE A 220 7.93 -13.16 8.58
C ILE A 220 7.77 -13.42 10.08
N LYS A 221 8.88 -13.53 10.82
CA LYS A 221 8.88 -13.77 12.27
C LYS A 221 8.30 -12.60 13.07
N GLY A 222 8.45 -11.37 12.56
CA GLY A 222 7.97 -10.15 13.21
C GLY A 222 6.49 -9.83 12.99
N ARG A 223 5.75 -10.64 12.23
CA ARG A 223 4.41 -10.29 11.78
C ARG A 223 3.32 -11.27 12.19
N PHE A 224 2.15 -10.68 12.43
CA PHE A 224 0.91 -11.41 12.59
C PHE A 224 -0.18 -10.75 11.76
N PRO A 225 -0.91 -11.50 10.93
CA PRO A 225 -0.71 -12.90 10.58
C PRO A 225 0.55 -13.11 9.74
N VAL A 226 0.98 -14.37 9.67
CA VAL A 226 2.18 -14.77 8.92
C VAL A 226 2.00 -14.42 7.44
N PRO A 227 2.89 -13.61 6.83
CA PRO A 227 2.77 -13.26 5.43
C PRO A 227 3.15 -14.42 4.51
N ARG A 228 2.55 -14.43 3.32
CA ARG A 228 2.89 -15.42 2.30
C ARG A 228 4.25 -15.09 1.69
N LEU A 229 5.22 -16.00 1.84
CA LEU A 229 6.48 -15.93 1.12
C LEU A 229 6.30 -16.44 -0.31
N VAL A 230 6.72 -15.65 -1.30
CA VAL A 230 6.75 -16.01 -2.71
C VAL A 230 8.18 -15.84 -3.21
N VAL A 231 8.77 -16.91 -3.73
CA VAL A 231 10.08 -16.85 -4.38
C VAL A 231 9.84 -17.05 -5.87
N CYS A 232 10.33 -16.13 -6.68
CA CYS A 232 10.10 -16.14 -8.12
C CYS A 232 11.30 -15.61 -8.90
N ASP A 233 11.31 -15.92 -10.19
CA ASP A 233 12.29 -15.45 -11.15
C ASP A 233 11.63 -14.54 -12.17
N GLN A 234 12.41 -13.71 -12.84
CA GLN A 234 11.96 -12.90 -13.96
C GLN A 234 11.32 -13.79 -15.05
N HIS A 235 10.16 -13.36 -15.54
CA HIS A 235 9.26 -14.11 -16.44
C HIS A 235 8.61 -15.38 -15.84
N GLY A 236 8.80 -15.66 -14.55
CA GLY A 236 8.05 -16.70 -13.85
C GLY A 236 6.59 -16.29 -13.59
N SER A 237 5.67 -17.25 -13.53
CA SER A 237 4.24 -16.97 -13.30
C SER A 237 3.95 -16.27 -11.96
N GLN A 238 4.77 -16.53 -10.94
CA GLN A 238 4.67 -15.92 -9.62
C GLN A 238 5.24 -14.49 -9.58
N ALA A 239 6.00 -14.05 -10.60
CA ALA A 239 6.51 -12.67 -10.68
C ALA A 239 5.37 -11.63 -10.73
N ARG A 240 4.16 -12.05 -11.16
CA ARG A 240 2.97 -11.19 -11.15
C ARG A 240 2.64 -10.59 -9.78
N PHE A 241 3.01 -11.25 -8.68
CA PHE A 241 2.81 -10.72 -7.33
C PHE A 241 3.65 -9.45 -7.07
N LEU A 242 4.82 -9.36 -7.71
CA LEU A 242 5.64 -8.14 -7.71
C LEU A 242 5.06 -7.13 -8.71
N LEU A 243 4.88 -7.53 -9.97
CA LEU A 243 4.50 -6.63 -11.07
C LEU A 243 3.18 -5.89 -10.79
N ALA A 244 2.19 -6.57 -10.19
CA ALA A 244 0.90 -5.96 -9.85
C ALA A 244 1.01 -4.82 -8.81
N LYS A 245 2.12 -4.73 -8.07
CA LYS A 245 2.36 -3.67 -7.08
C LYS A 245 3.24 -2.53 -7.61
N LEU A 246 3.91 -2.71 -8.74
CA LEU A 246 4.81 -1.70 -9.29
C LEU A 246 4.04 -0.53 -9.95
N ASN A 247 4.67 0.63 -9.95
CA ASN A 247 4.27 1.76 -10.79
C ASN A 247 4.56 1.46 -12.27
N PRO A 248 3.56 1.46 -13.17
CA PRO A 248 3.76 1.20 -14.58
C PRO A 248 4.31 2.45 -15.29
N SER A 249 5.56 2.82 -15.01
CA SER A 249 6.24 3.94 -15.69
C SER A 249 6.56 3.61 -17.15
N ALA A 250 6.84 2.34 -17.45
CA ALA A 250 7.04 1.79 -18.79
C ALA A 250 5.87 0.85 -19.14
N THR A 251 5.03 1.29 -20.07
CA THR A 251 3.88 0.53 -20.59
C THR A 251 4.02 0.30 -22.09
N TYR A 252 3.20 -0.59 -22.64
CA TYR A 252 3.19 -0.86 -24.09
C TYR A 252 2.86 0.40 -24.92
N ASN A 253 2.14 1.36 -24.35
CA ASN A 253 1.82 2.65 -24.97
C ASN A 253 3.02 3.62 -25.02
N SER A 254 3.99 3.45 -24.13
CA SER A 254 5.22 4.25 -24.04
C SER A 254 6.46 3.48 -24.53
N ALA A 255 6.27 2.29 -25.13
CA ALA A 255 7.34 1.37 -25.50
C ALA A 255 8.39 1.96 -26.47
N HIS A 256 8.06 3.04 -27.18
CA HIS A 256 9.01 3.75 -28.04
C HIS A 256 10.04 4.60 -27.28
N ASP A 257 9.71 5.08 -26.08
CA ASP A 257 10.57 5.97 -25.26
C ASP A 257 11.36 5.20 -24.19
N VAL A 258 11.14 3.88 -24.12
CA VAL A 258 11.67 2.99 -23.11
C VAL A 258 12.96 2.34 -23.61
N ALA A 259 14.01 2.34 -22.77
CA ALA A 259 15.30 1.79 -23.15
C ALA A 259 15.18 0.29 -23.56
N PRO A 260 15.88 -0.14 -24.63
CA PRO A 260 15.81 -1.53 -25.07
C PRO A 260 16.29 -2.46 -23.96
N GLY A 261 15.40 -3.36 -23.50
CA GLY A 261 15.69 -4.37 -22.49
C GLY A 261 15.07 -4.13 -21.10
N SER A 262 14.39 -3.00 -20.86
CA SER A 262 13.61 -2.86 -19.62
C SER A 262 12.27 -3.59 -19.71
N ASP A 263 11.83 -4.13 -18.57
CA ASP A 263 10.53 -4.78 -18.48
C ASP A 263 9.40 -3.78 -18.76
N ILE A 264 8.35 -4.25 -19.43
CA ILE A 264 7.15 -3.47 -19.75
C ILE A 264 5.98 -4.12 -19.03
N ILE A 265 5.20 -3.34 -18.28
CA ILE A 265 3.95 -3.84 -17.69
C ILE A 265 2.80 -3.63 -18.68
N PHE A 266 2.08 -4.71 -18.95
CA PHE A 266 0.84 -4.70 -19.72
C PHE A 266 -0.33 -4.31 -18.81
N THR A 267 -0.54 -3.01 -18.63
CA THR A 267 -1.67 -2.44 -17.90
C THR A 267 -2.13 -1.14 -18.54
N ASP A 268 -3.42 -0.84 -18.38
CA ASP A 268 -4.03 0.45 -18.73
C ASP A 268 -4.00 1.42 -17.53
N ASP A 269 -3.43 1.00 -16.41
CA ASP A 269 -3.26 1.85 -15.24
C ASP A 269 -2.36 3.04 -15.53
N VAL A 270 -2.72 4.18 -14.95
CA VAL A 270 -1.99 5.44 -15.07
C VAL A 270 -0.73 5.38 -14.21
N SER A 271 0.40 5.83 -14.77
CA SER A 271 1.67 5.96 -14.05
C SER A 271 1.60 7.08 -13.01
N PHE A 272 2.44 7.01 -11.98
CA PHE A 272 2.49 8.04 -10.93
C PHE A 272 2.80 9.43 -11.49
N LEU A 273 3.66 9.53 -12.50
CA LEU A 273 4.00 10.80 -13.14
C LEU A 273 2.76 11.45 -13.77
N VAL A 274 2.04 10.69 -14.59
CA VAL A 274 0.82 11.18 -15.26
C VAL A 274 -0.24 11.55 -14.21
N PHE A 275 -0.38 10.75 -13.14
CA PHE A 275 -1.24 11.08 -12.01
C PHE A 275 -0.89 12.44 -11.38
N CYS A 276 0.39 12.70 -11.13
CA CYS A 276 0.87 13.99 -10.61
C CYS A 276 0.57 15.15 -11.56
N GLU A 277 0.80 15.00 -12.86
CA GLU A 277 0.50 16.03 -13.86
C GLU A 277 -1.00 16.38 -13.91
N HIS A 278 -1.87 15.39 -13.78
CA HIS A 278 -3.31 15.61 -13.68
C HIS A 278 -3.67 16.31 -12.37
N LEU A 279 -3.10 15.87 -11.25
CA LEU A 279 -3.33 16.48 -9.94
C LEU A 279 -2.92 17.96 -9.93
N GLN A 280 -1.73 18.28 -10.46
CA GLN A 280 -1.22 19.64 -10.57
C GLN A 280 -2.16 20.52 -11.40
N ARG A 281 -2.56 20.05 -12.59
CA ARG A 281 -3.50 20.78 -13.46
C ARG A 281 -4.82 21.09 -12.76
N LEU A 282 -5.38 20.13 -12.03
CA LEU A 282 -6.65 20.32 -11.32
C LEU A 282 -6.50 21.21 -10.09
N ALA A 283 -5.37 21.12 -9.39
CA ALA A 283 -5.10 21.94 -8.21
C ALA A 283 -4.94 23.43 -8.56
N VAL A 284 -4.31 23.76 -9.69
CA VAL A 284 -4.13 25.17 -10.10
C VAL A 284 -5.38 25.82 -10.71
N GLN A 285 -6.36 24.99 -11.13
CA GLN A 285 -7.63 25.42 -11.73
C GLN A 285 -8.74 25.63 -10.71
N SER A 286 -8.66 24.99 -9.54
CA SER A 286 -9.67 25.01 -8.48
C SER A 286 -9.69 26.30 -7.66
#